data_AF-A0A953V1T5-F1
#
_entry.id   AF-A0A953V1T5-F1
#
_cell.length_a   1.000
_cell.length_b   1.000
_cell.length_c   1.000
_cell.angle_alpha   90.00
_cell.angle_beta   90.00
_cell.angle_gamma   90.00
#
_symmetry.space_group_name_H-M   'P 1'
#
loop_
_entity.id
_entity.type
_entity.pdbx_description
1 polymer ?
#
loop_
_entity_poly.entity_id
_entity_poly.type
_entity_poly.pdbx_seq_one_letter_code
_entity_poly.pdbx_strand_id
1 'polypeptide(L)'
;MNLTEYIESKREEHLSDFWPEPNPLPDEQQSLAQLQQLPAVIRAGLDEFKKFSLPRFFRFFPVWLLTILLLLAIGIVCAMSPHPALNAGFLAMPVAVFAVLWLAMLAVHFYGRFQAGPVAKKIARDLATARRLHDASLEKAEQRCRQEQERIQKESEDNTRRLNQQWKQTVKEAVGTRGQRAMAADEKTSRALKKNEQVSRAKLSQLDRDHAADIAHLREEAEARTNQLAAVHKTRLAKLNDEQQTRWQALADEWKTCIQPVHDTIRAANAAAGELFPGWQQPVWKQWTLPEVFKNAAKFGRIEVDADKLAEAAPRDQRLALPFPVRFFLPLTLKYPGQGSVLFETAKNGGDEAIAAINNIIFRLLSTHPAGKLNFTIFDPVGLGQNFAGLMQRLSAFFRVKKFLLIAYS
;
A
#
# COMPACT_ATOMS: atom_id res chain seq x y z
N MET A 1 39.98 -29.85 -62.51
CA MET A 1 41.30 -29.68 -63.14
C MET A 1 41.08 -29.65 -64.64
N ASN A 2 40.79 -28.46 -65.13
CA ASN A 2 40.18 -28.23 -66.44
C ASN A 2 41.26 -27.80 -67.43
N LEU A 3 41.22 -28.32 -68.66
CA LEU A 3 42.21 -28.06 -69.72
C LEU A 3 42.39 -26.56 -70.05
N THR A 4 41.48 -25.70 -69.60
CA THR A 4 41.52 -24.24 -69.76
C THR A 4 42.54 -23.54 -68.86
N GLU A 5 42.79 -24.03 -67.64
CA GLU A 5 43.82 -23.44 -66.73
C GLU A 5 45.26 -23.78 -67.18
N TYR A 6 45.47 -24.88 -67.92
CA TYR A 6 46.78 -25.25 -68.47
C TYR A 6 47.11 -24.50 -69.77
N ILE A 7 46.11 -24.01 -70.49
CA ILE A 7 46.29 -23.25 -71.75
C ILE A 7 46.45 -21.75 -71.47
N GLU A 8 45.84 -21.20 -70.42
CA GLU A 8 46.08 -19.79 -70.02
C GLU A 8 47.45 -19.60 -69.34
N SER A 9 47.86 -20.53 -68.47
CA SER A 9 49.19 -20.47 -67.82
C SER A 9 50.38 -20.63 -68.78
N LYS A 10 50.17 -21.21 -69.97
CA LYS A 10 51.24 -21.46 -70.97
C LYS A 10 51.19 -20.52 -72.18
N ARG A 11 50.16 -19.67 -72.26
CA ARG A 11 50.01 -18.61 -73.27
C ARG A 11 50.66 -17.30 -72.82
N GLU A 12 50.94 -17.15 -71.52
CA GLU A 12 51.68 -16.02 -70.97
C GLU A 12 53.22 -16.17 -71.07
N GLU A 13 53.74 -17.32 -71.51
CA GLU A 13 55.20 -17.60 -71.44
C GLU A 13 55.92 -17.65 -72.80
N HIS A 14 55.25 -17.43 -73.95
CA HIS A 14 55.88 -17.73 -75.25
C HIS A 14 55.54 -16.82 -76.46
N LEU A 15 55.00 -15.61 -76.26
CA LEU A 15 54.65 -14.69 -77.37
C LEU A 15 54.91 -13.19 -77.10
N SER A 16 56.06 -12.82 -76.55
CA SER A 16 56.53 -11.41 -76.61
C SER A 16 58.05 -11.24 -76.61
N ASP A 17 58.80 -12.27 -77.06
CA ASP A 17 60.27 -12.30 -76.99
C ASP A 17 60.97 -11.84 -78.29
N PHE A 18 60.28 -11.08 -79.15
CA PHE A 18 60.85 -10.74 -80.47
C PHE A 18 60.39 -9.40 -81.06
N TRP A 19 60.38 -8.33 -80.26
CA TRP A 19 60.56 -6.96 -80.75
C TRP A 19 61.31 -6.15 -79.68
N PRO A 20 62.45 -5.52 -79.99
CA PRO A 20 63.07 -4.59 -79.06
C PRO A 20 62.15 -3.37 -78.93
N GLU A 21 61.40 -3.32 -77.83
CA GLU A 21 60.62 -2.14 -77.46
C GLU A 21 61.55 -0.92 -77.33
N PRO A 22 61.10 0.27 -77.76
CA PRO A 22 61.94 1.47 -77.74
C PRO A 22 62.37 1.76 -76.31
N ASN A 23 63.70 1.74 -76.10
CA ASN A 23 64.42 2.13 -74.88
C ASN A 23 63.51 2.88 -73.88
N PRO A 24 63.19 2.30 -72.71
CA PRO A 24 62.44 3.02 -71.69
C PRO A 24 63.24 4.26 -71.33
N LEU A 25 62.63 5.41 -71.60
CA LEU A 25 63.09 6.71 -71.11
C LEU A 25 63.49 6.55 -69.64
N PRO A 26 64.61 7.15 -69.20
CA PRO A 26 65.06 7.08 -67.82
C PRO A 26 63.91 7.43 -66.86
N ASP A 27 63.86 6.72 -65.72
CA ASP A 27 62.88 6.82 -64.63
C ASP A 27 62.40 8.28 -64.43
N GLU A 28 61.15 8.54 -64.05
CA GLU A 28 60.60 9.91 -63.97
C GLU A 28 61.50 10.83 -63.10
N GLN A 29 62.10 10.23 -62.06
CA GLN A 29 63.11 10.86 -61.22
C GLN A 29 64.45 11.09 -61.94
N GLN A 30 64.88 10.16 -62.80
CA GLN A 30 66.08 10.29 -63.63
C GLN A 30 65.91 11.29 -64.78
N SER A 31 64.73 11.39 -65.40
CA SER A 31 64.43 12.40 -66.44
C SER A 31 64.30 13.81 -65.84
N LEU A 32 63.70 13.95 -64.64
CA LEU A 32 63.76 15.20 -63.85
C LEU A 32 65.19 15.56 -63.43
N ALA A 33 65.98 14.58 -62.95
CA ALA A 33 67.37 14.81 -62.59
C ALA A 33 68.22 15.23 -63.81
N GLN A 34 67.99 14.64 -64.98
CA GLN A 34 68.63 15.05 -66.23
C GLN A 34 68.21 16.46 -66.67
N LEU A 35 66.92 16.81 -66.58
CA LEU A 35 66.42 18.16 -66.83
C LEU A 35 66.99 19.21 -65.87
N GLN A 36 67.28 18.84 -64.62
CA GLN A 36 67.90 19.74 -63.63
C GLN A 36 69.40 19.95 -63.91
N GLN A 37 70.10 18.98 -64.49
CA GLN A 37 71.53 19.07 -64.82
C GLN A 37 71.82 19.75 -66.17
N LEU A 38 70.94 19.60 -67.17
CA LEU A 38 71.11 20.18 -68.51
C LEU A 38 71.32 21.72 -68.52
N PRO A 39 70.63 22.54 -67.71
CA PRO A 39 70.84 23.98 -67.64
C PRO A 39 72.26 24.37 -67.22
N ALA A 40 72.88 23.59 -66.32
CA ALA A 40 74.26 23.82 -65.89
C ALA A 40 75.27 23.49 -67.01
N VAL A 41 75.02 22.41 -67.77
CA VAL A 41 75.86 22.01 -68.92
C VAL A 41 75.75 23.00 -70.08
N ILE A 42 74.54 23.47 -70.39
CA ILE A 42 74.30 24.48 -71.43
C ILE A 42 74.98 25.81 -71.07
N ARG A 43 74.94 26.23 -69.79
CA ARG A 43 75.65 27.42 -69.31
C ARG A 43 77.18 27.28 -69.41
N ALA A 44 77.72 26.13 -69.00
CA ALA A 44 79.16 25.86 -69.09
C ALA A 44 79.67 25.87 -70.54
N GLY A 45 78.91 25.27 -71.48
CA GLY A 45 79.24 25.33 -72.91
C GLY A 45 79.20 26.74 -73.49
N LEU A 46 78.27 27.58 -73.03
CA LEU A 46 78.18 29.00 -73.42
C LEU A 46 79.36 29.83 -72.91
N ASP A 47 79.84 29.57 -71.70
CA ASP A 47 81.00 30.26 -71.12
C ASP A 47 82.33 29.80 -71.76
N GLU A 48 82.43 28.54 -72.19
CA GLU A 48 83.56 28.04 -72.98
C GLU A 48 83.60 28.68 -74.37
N PHE A 49 82.43 28.85 -75.02
CA PHE A 49 82.33 29.56 -76.30
C PHE A 49 82.78 31.03 -76.22
N LYS A 50 82.55 31.70 -75.08
CA LYS A 50 82.97 33.10 -74.85
C LYS A 50 84.49 33.30 -74.81
N LYS A 51 85.28 32.27 -74.50
CA LYS A 51 86.74 32.36 -74.35
C LYS A 51 87.47 32.47 -75.70
N PHE A 52 86.82 32.08 -76.80
CA PHE A 52 87.36 32.28 -78.13
C PHE A 52 87.20 33.75 -78.54
N SER A 53 88.26 34.55 -78.33
CA SER A 53 88.33 35.98 -78.66
C SER A 53 88.48 36.23 -80.16
N LEU A 54 89.02 35.25 -80.90
CA LEU A 54 89.25 35.30 -82.35
C LEU A 54 87.96 35.49 -83.18
N PRO A 55 86.91 34.66 -83.00
CA PRO A 55 85.60 34.91 -83.64
C PRO A 55 85.00 36.26 -83.28
N ARG A 56 85.26 36.75 -82.06
CA ARG A 56 84.76 38.05 -81.57
C ARG A 56 85.48 39.22 -82.23
N PHE A 57 86.80 39.12 -82.45
CA PHE A 57 87.59 40.12 -83.18
C PHE A 57 87.17 40.21 -84.65
N PHE A 58 87.01 39.06 -85.34
CA PHE A 58 86.52 39.02 -86.71
C PHE A 58 85.03 39.38 -86.88
N ARG A 59 84.24 39.42 -85.79
CA ARG A 59 82.88 39.97 -85.81
C ARG A 59 82.87 41.48 -86.01
N PHE A 60 83.88 42.18 -85.48
CA PHE A 60 84.01 43.63 -85.56
C PHE A 60 84.93 44.10 -86.70
N PHE A 61 85.98 43.34 -87.01
CA PHE A 61 86.87 43.58 -88.16
C PHE A 61 86.75 42.43 -89.16
N PRO A 62 85.74 42.45 -90.05
CA PRO A 62 85.60 41.42 -91.07
C PRO A 62 86.83 41.41 -91.98
N VAL A 63 87.25 40.21 -92.39
CA VAL A 63 88.52 39.99 -93.11
C VAL A 63 88.71 40.98 -94.26
N TRP A 64 87.68 41.22 -95.07
CA TRP A 64 87.73 42.16 -96.21
C TRP A 64 88.12 43.61 -95.86
N LEU A 65 87.85 44.07 -94.63
CA LEU A 65 88.10 45.45 -94.20
C LEU A 65 89.58 45.63 -93.89
N LEU A 66 90.15 44.67 -93.18
CA LEU A 66 91.57 44.63 -92.85
C LEU A 66 92.46 44.45 -94.10
N THR A 67 91.96 43.76 -95.14
CA THR A 67 92.70 43.62 -96.41
C THR A 67 92.82 44.94 -97.18
N ILE A 68 91.79 45.79 -97.13
CA ILE A 68 91.81 47.13 -97.76
C ILE A 68 92.79 48.04 -97.01
N LEU A 69 92.78 47.98 -95.69
CA LEU A 69 93.64 48.80 -94.82
C LEU A 69 95.13 48.45 -95.01
N LEU A 70 95.43 47.16 -95.20
CA LEU A 70 96.79 46.68 -95.49
C LEU A 70 97.29 47.12 -96.88
N LEU A 71 96.40 47.20 -97.89
CA LEU A 71 96.76 47.72 -99.23
C LEU A 71 97.05 49.22 -99.20
N LEU A 72 96.25 49.99 -98.45
CA LEU A 72 96.40 51.44 -98.33
C LEU A 72 97.76 51.82 -97.69
N ALA A 73 98.16 51.09 -96.64
CA ALA A 73 99.42 51.32 -95.94
C ALA A 73 100.65 51.16 -96.87
N ILE A 74 100.58 50.24 -97.83
CA ILE A 74 101.68 49.98 -98.77
C ILE A 74 101.74 51.04 -99.88
N GLY A 75 100.58 51.50 -100.35
CA GLY A 75 100.50 52.62 -101.29
C GLY A 75 101.16 53.90 -100.76
N ILE A 76 101.03 54.17 -99.45
CA ILE A 76 101.65 55.33 -98.79
C ILE A 76 103.18 55.22 -98.77
N VAL A 77 103.73 54.03 -98.48
CA VAL A 77 105.18 53.81 -98.41
C VAL A 77 105.85 53.98 -99.78
N CYS A 78 105.19 53.57 -100.86
CA CYS A 78 105.71 53.76 -102.22
C CYS A 78 105.74 55.23 -102.68
N ALA A 79 104.90 56.11 -102.11
CA ALA A 79 104.79 57.51 -102.53
C ALA A 79 105.87 58.45 -101.95
N MET A 80 106.58 58.05 -100.88
CA MET A 80 107.57 58.91 -100.18
C MET A 80 109.04 58.70 -100.59
N SER A 81 109.31 57.96 -101.67
CA SER A 81 110.68 57.61 -102.11
C SER A 81 111.24 58.56 -103.18
N PRO A 82 112.46 59.16 -103.04
CA PRO A 82 112.90 60.31 -103.86
C PRO A 82 113.66 60.03 -105.18
N HIS A 83 113.65 58.82 -105.75
CA HIS A 83 114.33 58.57 -107.05
C HIS A 83 113.33 58.21 -108.17
N PRO A 84 113.24 58.98 -109.27
CA PRO A 84 112.23 58.80 -110.31
C PRO A 84 112.68 57.80 -111.38
N ALA A 85 113.04 56.59 -110.96
CA ALA A 85 113.28 55.46 -111.86
C ALA A 85 112.70 54.19 -111.24
N LEU A 86 111.58 53.74 -111.80
CA LEU A 86 110.92 52.48 -111.46
C LEU A 86 111.78 51.30 -111.92
N ASN A 87 112.77 50.92 -111.10
CA ASN A 87 113.54 49.70 -111.26
C ASN A 87 112.87 48.55 -110.48
N ALA A 88 112.72 47.39 -111.13
CA ALA A 88 111.98 46.22 -110.65
C ALA A 88 112.40 45.70 -109.25
N GLY A 89 113.61 46.02 -108.79
CA GLY A 89 114.08 45.65 -107.45
C GLY A 89 113.40 46.43 -106.30
N PHE A 90 112.84 47.61 -106.54
CA PHE A 90 112.31 48.48 -105.46
C PHE A 90 110.85 48.17 -105.08
N LEU A 91 110.07 47.57 -105.98
CA LEU A 91 108.67 47.15 -105.73
C LEU A 91 108.54 45.74 -105.13
N ALA A 92 109.58 44.91 -105.19
CA ALA A 92 109.52 43.51 -104.75
C ALA A 92 109.37 43.35 -103.22
N MET A 93 110.04 44.20 -102.44
CA MET A 93 109.98 44.16 -100.97
C MET A 93 108.60 44.49 -100.38
N PRO A 94 107.92 45.59 -100.74
CA PRO A 94 106.61 45.92 -100.17
C PRO A 94 105.51 44.89 -100.52
N VAL A 95 105.51 44.33 -101.73
CA VAL A 95 104.50 43.32 -102.15
C VAL A 95 104.70 41.99 -101.43
N ALA A 96 105.95 41.57 -101.19
CA ALA A 96 106.23 40.34 -100.45
C ALA A 96 105.75 40.44 -98.99
N VAL A 97 105.95 41.59 -98.34
CA VAL A 97 105.46 41.85 -96.98
C VAL A 97 103.93 41.83 -96.92
N PHE A 98 103.24 42.40 -97.92
CA PHE A 98 101.78 42.31 -98.03
C PHE A 98 101.29 40.87 -98.06
N ALA A 99 101.85 40.06 -98.97
CA ALA A 99 101.39 38.70 -99.20
C ALA A 99 101.54 37.85 -97.93
N VAL A 100 102.65 38.00 -97.20
CA VAL A 100 102.90 37.28 -95.94
C VAL A 100 101.92 37.71 -94.85
N LEU A 101 101.70 39.01 -94.66
CA LEU A 101 100.77 39.52 -93.65
C LEU A 101 99.32 39.14 -93.97
N TRP A 102 98.94 39.17 -95.24
CA TRP A 102 97.61 38.81 -95.71
C TRP A 102 97.32 37.31 -95.54
N LEU A 103 98.29 36.45 -95.87
CA LEU A 103 98.18 34.99 -95.66
C LEU A 103 98.10 34.64 -94.18
N ALA A 104 98.92 35.28 -93.34
CA ALA A 104 98.87 35.10 -91.89
C ALA A 104 97.48 35.47 -91.33
N MET A 105 96.89 36.56 -91.82
CA MET A 105 95.56 36.99 -91.38
C MET A 105 94.43 36.03 -91.78
N LEU A 106 94.46 35.48 -93.00
CA LEU A 106 93.49 34.49 -93.47
C LEU A 106 93.61 33.16 -92.71
N ALA A 107 94.85 32.73 -92.43
CA ALA A 107 95.10 31.54 -91.62
C ALA A 107 94.51 31.70 -90.22
N VAL A 108 94.68 32.87 -89.59
CA VAL A 108 94.12 33.18 -88.27
C VAL A 108 92.57 33.22 -88.29
N HIS A 109 91.96 33.70 -89.38
CA HIS A 109 90.50 33.69 -89.53
C HIS A 109 89.92 32.28 -89.66
N PHE A 110 90.50 31.45 -90.52
CA PHE A 110 90.06 30.06 -90.69
C PHE A 110 90.27 29.25 -89.42
N TYR A 111 91.38 29.47 -88.72
CA TYR A 111 91.66 28.85 -87.43
C TYR A 111 90.60 29.22 -86.37
N GLY A 112 90.20 30.49 -86.31
CA GLY A 112 89.12 30.95 -85.43
C GLY A 112 87.75 30.33 -85.74
N ARG A 113 87.38 30.17 -87.02
CA ARG A 113 86.10 29.56 -87.42
C ARG A 113 86.06 28.05 -87.17
N PHE A 114 87.19 27.36 -87.39
CA PHE A 114 87.29 25.92 -87.19
C PHE A 114 87.24 25.53 -85.69
N GLN A 115 87.83 26.33 -84.80
CA GLN A 115 87.75 26.10 -83.35
C GLN A 115 86.36 26.38 -82.77
N ALA A 116 85.65 27.39 -83.25
CA ALA A 116 84.37 27.81 -82.65
C ALA A 116 83.14 27.02 -83.16
N GLY A 117 83.21 26.42 -84.37
CA GLY A 117 82.11 25.64 -84.97
C GLY A 117 81.59 24.44 -84.16
N PRO A 118 82.45 23.55 -83.61
CA PRO A 118 81.99 22.37 -82.88
C PRO A 118 81.32 22.70 -81.54
N VAL A 119 81.74 23.77 -80.87
CA VAL A 119 81.18 24.20 -79.57
C VAL A 119 79.75 24.74 -79.73
N ALA A 120 79.47 25.52 -80.78
CA ALA A 120 78.13 26.03 -81.05
C ALA A 120 77.11 24.93 -81.40
N LYS A 121 77.53 23.89 -82.15
CA LYS A 121 76.68 22.73 -82.47
C LYS A 121 76.36 21.88 -81.24
N LYS A 122 77.28 21.80 -80.27
CA LYS A 122 77.06 21.09 -79.00
C LYS A 122 75.94 21.76 -78.18
N ILE A 123 75.99 23.09 -78.02
CA ILE A 123 74.98 23.86 -77.28
C ILE A 123 73.57 23.72 -77.90
N ALA A 124 73.46 23.78 -79.23
CA ALA A 124 72.18 23.63 -79.91
C ALA A 124 71.58 22.23 -79.74
N ARG A 125 72.42 21.18 -79.73
CA ARG A 125 72.01 19.80 -79.47
C ARG A 125 71.53 19.64 -78.03
N ASP A 126 72.25 20.21 -77.07
CA ASP A 126 71.90 20.14 -75.66
C ASP A 126 70.57 20.86 -75.37
N LEU A 127 70.33 22.02 -76.02
CA LEU A 127 69.06 22.75 -75.91
C LEU A 127 67.87 21.98 -76.53
N ALA A 128 68.05 21.37 -77.70
CA ALA A 128 67.01 20.55 -78.33
C ALA A 128 66.68 19.31 -77.50
N THR A 129 67.67 18.75 -76.82
CA THR A 129 67.51 17.59 -75.93
C THR A 129 66.73 18.00 -74.68
N ALA A 130 67.02 19.16 -74.09
CA ALA A 130 66.26 19.70 -72.94
C ALA A 130 64.77 19.86 -73.24
N ARG A 131 64.44 20.38 -74.43
CA ARG A 131 63.04 20.64 -74.81
C ARG A 131 62.24 19.34 -75.00
N ARG A 132 62.84 18.35 -75.68
CA ARG A 132 62.21 17.03 -75.85
C ARG A 132 62.01 16.31 -74.53
N LEU A 133 62.98 16.39 -73.61
CA LEU A 133 62.87 15.78 -72.30
C LEU A 133 61.76 16.44 -71.46
N HIS A 134 61.60 17.76 -71.57
CA HIS A 134 60.54 18.52 -70.89
C HIS A 134 59.15 18.11 -71.37
N ASP A 135 58.93 18.10 -72.69
CA ASP A 135 57.62 17.77 -73.26
C ASP A 135 57.24 16.31 -72.95
N ALA A 136 58.20 15.38 -73.03
CA ALA A 136 57.99 13.98 -72.65
C ALA A 136 57.71 13.79 -71.14
N SER A 137 58.29 14.62 -70.27
CA SER A 137 58.02 14.55 -68.82
C SER A 137 56.63 15.08 -68.45
N LEU A 138 56.14 16.10 -69.16
CA LEU A 138 54.82 16.68 -68.93
C LEU A 138 53.69 15.73 -69.36
N GLU A 139 53.82 15.11 -70.53
CA GLU A 139 52.84 14.14 -71.03
C GLU A 139 52.70 12.92 -70.11
N LYS A 140 53.83 12.42 -69.57
CA LYS A 140 53.82 11.32 -68.59
C LYS A 140 53.18 11.71 -67.26
N ALA A 141 53.48 12.90 -66.74
CA ALA A 141 52.89 13.40 -65.51
C ALA A 141 51.36 13.57 -65.63
N GLU A 142 50.88 14.07 -66.77
CA GLU A 142 49.44 14.18 -67.05
C GLU A 142 48.77 12.81 -67.14
N GLN A 143 49.38 11.85 -67.83
CA GLN A 143 48.84 10.49 -67.94
C GLN A 143 48.75 9.81 -66.58
N ARG A 144 49.78 9.97 -65.73
CA ARG A 144 49.81 9.45 -64.37
C ARG A 144 48.73 10.08 -63.49
N CYS A 145 48.55 11.40 -63.59
CA CYS A 145 47.51 12.12 -62.86
C CYS A 145 46.10 11.61 -63.23
N ARG A 146 45.84 11.41 -64.53
CA ARG A 146 44.56 10.86 -65.01
C ARG A 146 44.32 9.44 -64.51
N GLN A 147 45.33 8.56 -64.62
CA GLN A 147 45.25 7.18 -64.15
C GLN A 147 44.99 7.10 -62.64
N GLU A 148 45.67 7.93 -61.85
CA GLU A 148 45.51 7.94 -60.39
C GLU A 148 44.13 8.50 -59.99
N GLN A 149 43.62 9.50 -60.70
CA GLN A 149 42.27 10.02 -60.48
C GLN A 149 41.19 8.98 -60.79
N GLU A 150 41.33 8.25 -61.91
CA GLU A 150 40.43 7.14 -62.25
C GLU A 150 40.51 6.00 -61.22
N ARG A 151 41.71 5.67 -60.73
CA ARG A 151 41.93 4.64 -59.71
C ARG A 151 41.25 5.02 -58.40
N ILE A 152 41.50 6.23 -57.90
CA ILE A 152 40.90 6.75 -56.66
C ILE A 152 39.38 6.81 -56.80
N GLN A 153 38.87 7.23 -57.95
CA GLN A 153 37.43 7.33 -58.16
C GLN A 153 36.77 5.95 -58.13
N LYS A 154 37.31 4.97 -58.87
CA LYS A 154 36.83 3.58 -58.84
C LYS A 154 36.91 2.98 -57.44
N GLU A 155 38.02 3.17 -56.74
CA GLU A 155 38.19 2.68 -55.36
C GLU A 155 37.16 3.31 -54.41
N SER A 156 36.86 4.61 -54.56
CA SER A 156 35.84 5.28 -53.75
C SER A 156 34.43 4.77 -54.05
N GLU A 157 34.12 4.52 -55.32
CA GLU A 157 32.81 4.02 -55.76
C GLU A 157 32.60 2.58 -55.27
N ASP A 158 33.61 1.72 -55.42
CA ASP A 158 33.56 0.34 -54.93
C ASP A 158 33.48 0.28 -53.41
N ASN A 159 34.24 1.12 -52.70
CA ASN A 159 34.17 1.20 -51.25
C ASN A 159 32.79 1.70 -50.79
N THR A 160 32.23 2.72 -51.44
CA THR A 160 30.88 3.23 -51.16
C THR A 160 29.83 2.15 -51.39
N ARG A 161 29.93 1.38 -52.49
CA ARG A 161 29.02 0.27 -52.79
C ARG A 161 29.11 -0.82 -51.72
N ARG A 162 30.33 -1.21 -51.33
CA ARG A 162 30.57 -2.23 -50.30
C ARG A 162 30.02 -1.80 -48.93
N LEU A 163 30.33 -0.58 -48.49
CA LEU A 163 29.82 -0.01 -47.24
C LEU A 163 28.31 0.07 -47.23
N ASN A 164 27.68 0.48 -48.35
CA ASN A 164 26.23 0.56 -48.45
C ASN A 164 25.57 -0.84 -48.41
N GLN A 165 26.17 -1.84 -49.04
CA GLN A 165 25.70 -3.22 -48.96
C GLN A 165 25.81 -3.78 -47.53
N GLN A 166 26.96 -3.58 -46.88
CA GLN A 166 27.16 -3.97 -45.48
C GLN A 166 26.18 -3.27 -44.56
N TRP A 167 26.00 -1.95 -44.72
CA TRP A 167 25.03 -1.16 -43.97
C TRP A 167 23.61 -1.71 -44.13
N LYS A 168 23.16 -1.96 -45.36
CA LYS A 168 21.84 -2.55 -45.63
C LYS A 168 21.66 -3.90 -44.95
N GLN A 169 22.68 -4.75 -44.98
CA GLN A 169 22.64 -6.06 -44.35
C GLN A 169 22.58 -5.95 -42.82
N THR A 170 23.42 -5.12 -42.21
CA THR A 170 23.42 -4.88 -40.76
C THR A 170 22.10 -4.27 -40.28
N VAL A 171 21.53 -3.32 -41.03
CA VAL A 171 20.21 -2.74 -40.71
C VAL A 171 19.13 -3.80 -40.79
N LYS A 172 19.13 -4.65 -41.83
CA LYS A 172 18.16 -5.74 -41.97
C LYS A 172 18.24 -6.74 -40.82
N GLU A 173 19.45 -7.13 -40.43
CA GLU A 173 19.70 -8.03 -39.29
C GLU A 173 19.29 -7.39 -37.96
N ALA A 174 19.60 -6.11 -37.75
CA ALA A 174 19.21 -5.38 -36.55
C ALA A 174 17.69 -5.25 -36.42
N VAL A 175 16.98 -4.94 -37.52
CA VAL A 175 15.52 -4.88 -37.57
C VAL A 175 14.90 -6.26 -37.33
N GLY A 176 15.42 -7.31 -37.98
CA GLY A 176 14.96 -8.69 -37.78
C GLY A 176 15.14 -9.15 -36.32
N THR A 177 16.30 -8.88 -35.74
CA THR A 177 16.61 -9.22 -34.34
C THR A 177 15.72 -8.43 -33.38
N ARG A 178 15.47 -7.14 -33.64
CA ARG A 178 14.56 -6.32 -32.83
C ARG A 178 13.12 -6.86 -32.87
N GLY A 179 12.63 -7.24 -34.06
CA GLY A 179 11.31 -7.85 -34.22
C GLY A 179 11.16 -9.16 -33.46
N GLN A 180 12.15 -10.07 -33.59
CA GLN A 180 12.16 -11.34 -32.87
C GLN A 180 12.22 -11.15 -31.35
N ARG A 181 13.07 -10.24 -30.85
CA ARG A 181 13.17 -9.93 -29.42
C ARG A 181 11.87 -9.32 -28.87
N ALA A 182 11.22 -8.44 -29.63
CA ALA A 182 9.92 -7.88 -29.26
C ALA A 182 8.85 -8.98 -29.15
N MET A 183 8.74 -9.87 -30.14
CA MET A 183 7.81 -11.00 -30.10
C MET A 183 8.09 -11.96 -28.93
N ALA A 184 9.36 -12.30 -28.68
CA ALA A 184 9.72 -13.14 -27.53
C ALA A 184 9.43 -12.45 -26.18
N ALA A 185 9.59 -11.13 -26.10
CA ALA A 185 9.22 -10.36 -24.92
C ALA A 185 7.70 -10.35 -24.69
N ASP A 186 6.90 -10.16 -25.75
CA ASP A 186 5.43 -10.20 -25.67
C ASP A 186 4.92 -11.59 -25.29
N GLU A 187 5.50 -12.65 -25.86
CA GLU A 187 5.13 -14.04 -25.53
C GLU A 187 5.48 -14.37 -24.07
N LYS A 188 6.65 -13.92 -23.57
CA LYS A 188 7.02 -14.06 -22.16
C LYS A 188 6.05 -13.28 -21.26
N THR A 189 5.72 -12.05 -21.62
CA THR A 189 4.76 -11.22 -20.87
C THR A 189 3.38 -11.86 -20.84
N SER A 190 2.89 -12.37 -21.97
CA SER A 190 1.60 -13.07 -22.07
C SER A 190 1.56 -14.33 -21.20
N ARG A 191 2.62 -15.15 -21.23
CA ARG A 191 2.74 -16.33 -20.36
C ARG A 191 2.75 -15.95 -18.88
N ALA A 192 3.53 -14.93 -18.51
CA ALA A 192 3.61 -14.46 -17.13
C ALA A 192 2.26 -13.92 -16.65
N LEU A 193 1.55 -13.14 -17.48
CA LEU A 193 0.23 -12.60 -17.18
C LEU A 193 -0.80 -13.72 -16.98
N LYS A 194 -0.88 -14.67 -17.91
CA LYS A 194 -1.80 -15.82 -17.81
C LYS A 194 -1.54 -16.64 -16.53
N LYS A 195 -0.27 -16.90 -16.21
CA LYS A 195 0.08 -17.63 -15.00
C LYS A 195 -0.28 -16.84 -13.73
N ASN A 196 -0.01 -15.53 -13.72
CA ASN A 196 -0.38 -14.66 -12.61
C ASN A 196 -1.91 -14.65 -12.41
N GLU A 197 -2.67 -14.48 -13.49
CA GLU A 197 -4.13 -14.48 -13.44
C GLU A 197 -4.69 -15.82 -12.93
N GLN A 198 -4.15 -16.95 -13.38
CA GLN A 198 -4.53 -18.27 -12.89
C GLN A 198 -4.25 -18.44 -11.39
N VAL A 199 -3.05 -18.06 -10.94
CA VAL A 199 -2.67 -18.15 -9.52
C VAL A 199 -3.51 -17.19 -8.67
N SER A 200 -3.76 -15.98 -9.15
CA SER A 200 -4.60 -14.99 -8.47
C SER A 200 -6.03 -15.49 -8.32
N ARG A 201 -6.64 -16.00 -9.39
CA ARG A 201 -7.99 -16.59 -9.34
C ARG A 201 -8.05 -17.77 -8.38
N ALA A 202 -7.09 -18.70 -8.44
CA ALA A 202 -7.07 -19.86 -7.55
C ALA A 202 -6.95 -19.44 -6.08
N LYS A 203 -6.08 -18.47 -5.78
CA LYS A 203 -5.93 -17.93 -4.42
C LYS A 203 -7.17 -17.21 -3.93
N LEU A 204 -7.81 -16.40 -4.78
CA LEU A 204 -9.06 -15.71 -4.42
C LEU A 204 -10.17 -16.72 -4.14
N SER A 205 -10.37 -17.71 -5.01
CA SER A 205 -11.37 -18.76 -4.80
C SER A 205 -11.07 -19.64 -3.59
N GLN A 206 -9.81 -19.80 -3.20
CA GLN A 206 -9.47 -20.46 -1.94
C GLN A 206 -9.82 -19.57 -0.75
N LEU A 207 -9.38 -18.31 -0.76
CA LEU A 207 -9.66 -17.36 0.32
C LEU A 207 -11.16 -17.17 0.53
N ASP A 208 -11.95 -17.08 -0.55
CA ASP A 208 -13.41 -16.95 -0.47
C ASP A 208 -14.06 -18.19 0.16
N ARG A 209 -13.56 -19.39 -0.16
CA ARG A 209 -14.06 -20.64 0.43
C ARG A 209 -13.70 -20.76 1.90
N ASP A 210 -12.45 -20.45 2.24
CA ASP A 210 -11.96 -20.48 3.62
C ASP A 210 -12.73 -19.45 4.46
N HIS A 211 -12.90 -18.24 3.94
CA HIS A 211 -13.70 -17.19 4.60
C HIS A 211 -15.17 -17.59 4.79
N ALA A 212 -15.80 -18.19 3.78
CA ALA A 212 -17.18 -18.66 3.89
C ALA A 212 -17.31 -19.80 4.92
N ALA A 213 -16.33 -20.72 4.97
CA ALA A 213 -16.28 -21.80 5.95
C ALA A 213 -16.08 -21.25 7.38
N ASP A 214 -15.17 -20.30 7.56
CA ASP A 214 -14.91 -19.65 8.85
C ASP A 214 -16.15 -18.89 9.34
N ILE A 215 -16.84 -18.14 8.47
CA ILE A 215 -18.09 -17.46 8.82
C ILE A 215 -19.17 -18.48 9.23
N ALA A 216 -19.33 -19.56 8.47
CA ALA A 216 -20.32 -20.59 8.78
C ALA A 216 -20.04 -21.24 10.14
N HIS A 217 -18.78 -21.61 10.39
CA HIS A 217 -18.34 -22.20 11.64
C HIS A 217 -18.55 -21.25 12.83
N LEU A 218 -18.13 -19.98 12.71
CA LEU A 218 -18.33 -18.99 13.78
C LEU A 218 -19.81 -18.70 14.05
N ARG A 219 -20.66 -18.72 13.02
CA ARG A 219 -22.12 -18.59 13.18
C ARG A 219 -22.71 -19.78 13.92
N GLU A 220 -22.34 -21.00 13.52
CA GLU A 220 -22.80 -22.22 14.18
C GLU A 220 -22.37 -22.25 15.66
N GLU A 221 -21.11 -21.90 15.96
CA GLU A 221 -20.65 -21.79 17.34
C GLU A 221 -21.41 -20.72 18.13
N ALA A 222 -21.66 -19.55 17.53
CA ALA A 222 -22.39 -18.47 18.18
C ALA A 222 -23.85 -18.86 18.48
N GLU A 223 -24.53 -19.49 17.53
CA GLU A 223 -25.89 -20.01 17.70
C GLU A 223 -25.93 -21.12 18.75
N ALA A 224 -24.99 -22.07 18.71
CA ALA A 224 -24.88 -23.13 19.71
C ALA A 224 -24.67 -22.58 21.12
N ARG A 225 -23.76 -21.61 21.31
CA ARG A 225 -23.53 -20.94 22.60
C ARG A 225 -24.75 -20.16 23.07
N THR A 226 -25.43 -19.46 22.16
CA THR A 226 -26.65 -18.70 22.49
C THR A 226 -27.77 -19.64 22.93
N ASN A 227 -27.98 -20.74 22.20
CA ASN A 227 -28.97 -21.76 22.53
C ASN A 227 -28.65 -22.46 23.86
N GLN A 228 -27.38 -22.79 24.09
CA GLN A 228 -26.93 -23.38 25.36
C GLN A 228 -27.18 -22.44 26.54
N LEU A 229 -26.81 -21.15 26.42
CA LEU A 229 -27.03 -20.17 27.47
C LEU A 229 -28.53 -19.95 27.72
N ALA A 230 -29.35 -19.86 26.68
CA ALA A 230 -30.79 -19.74 26.79
C ALA A 230 -31.42 -20.97 27.48
N ALA A 231 -30.97 -22.18 27.15
CA ALA A 231 -31.42 -23.41 27.77
C ALA A 231 -31.03 -23.50 29.27
N VAL A 232 -29.79 -23.13 29.61
CA VAL A 232 -29.32 -23.06 31.00
C VAL A 232 -30.11 -22.02 31.79
N HIS A 233 -30.31 -20.83 31.23
CA HIS A 233 -31.08 -19.76 31.85
C HIS A 233 -32.53 -20.18 32.09
N LYS A 234 -33.20 -20.76 31.07
CA LYS A 234 -34.57 -21.27 31.19
C LYS A 234 -34.69 -22.33 32.28
N THR A 235 -33.76 -23.29 32.30
CA THR A 235 -33.74 -24.35 33.32
C THR A 235 -33.54 -23.78 34.73
N ARG A 236 -32.64 -22.80 34.88
CA ARG A 236 -32.38 -22.15 36.18
C ARG A 236 -33.59 -21.35 36.67
N LEU A 237 -34.25 -20.61 35.79
CA LEU A 237 -35.47 -19.89 36.13
C LEU A 237 -36.61 -20.84 36.52
N ALA A 238 -36.81 -21.93 35.76
CA ALA A 238 -37.81 -22.94 36.09
C ALA A 238 -37.55 -23.52 37.48
N LYS A 239 -36.29 -23.92 37.77
CA LYS A 239 -35.91 -24.44 39.09
C LYS A 239 -36.14 -23.44 40.22
N LEU A 240 -35.76 -22.17 40.04
CA LEU A 240 -36.00 -21.14 41.05
C LEU A 240 -37.49 -20.90 41.29
N ASN A 241 -38.30 -20.90 40.24
CA ASN A 241 -39.74 -20.73 40.34
C ASN A 241 -40.40 -21.92 41.05
N ASP A 242 -39.98 -23.15 40.73
CA ASP A 242 -40.48 -24.37 41.37
C ASP A 242 -40.08 -24.42 42.86
N GLU A 243 -38.84 -24.06 43.18
CA GLU A 243 -38.38 -23.95 44.58
C GLU A 243 -39.15 -22.87 45.34
N GLN A 244 -39.38 -21.71 44.73
CA GLN A 244 -40.17 -20.63 45.32
C GLN A 244 -41.62 -21.08 45.56
N GLN A 245 -42.24 -21.73 44.58
CA GLN A 245 -43.62 -22.23 44.69
C GLN A 245 -43.74 -23.29 45.78
N THR A 246 -42.78 -24.23 45.85
CA THR A 246 -42.73 -25.27 46.87
C THR A 246 -42.60 -24.66 48.26
N ARG A 247 -41.69 -23.70 48.46
CA ARG A 247 -41.52 -23.01 49.75
C ARG A 247 -42.75 -22.21 50.14
N TRP A 248 -43.41 -21.57 49.18
CA TRP A 248 -44.65 -20.83 49.45
C TRP A 248 -45.81 -21.73 49.82
N GLN A 249 -45.95 -22.88 49.15
CA GLN A 249 -46.97 -23.88 49.50
C GLN A 249 -46.73 -24.43 50.91
N ALA A 250 -45.50 -24.82 51.22
CA ALA A 250 -45.14 -25.28 52.55
C ALA A 250 -45.45 -24.24 53.64
N LEU A 251 -45.09 -22.97 53.40
CA LEU A 251 -45.39 -21.88 54.34
C LEU A 251 -46.90 -21.63 54.49
N ALA A 252 -47.67 -21.67 53.40
CA ALA A 252 -49.11 -21.47 53.44
C ALA A 252 -49.81 -22.64 54.17
N ASP A 253 -49.36 -23.86 53.96
CA ASP A 253 -49.88 -25.05 54.64
C ASP A 253 -49.54 -25.05 56.12
N GLU A 254 -48.31 -24.66 56.49
CA GLU A 254 -47.89 -24.47 57.87
C GLU A 254 -48.73 -23.38 58.56
N TRP A 255 -48.85 -22.21 57.94
CA TRP A 255 -49.67 -21.11 58.43
C TRP A 255 -51.11 -21.55 58.69
N LYS A 256 -51.73 -22.22 57.70
CA LYS A 256 -53.09 -22.75 57.81
C LYS A 256 -53.20 -23.75 58.96
N THR A 257 -52.24 -24.67 59.07
CA THR A 257 -52.20 -25.68 60.14
C THR A 257 -52.10 -25.05 61.53
N CYS A 258 -51.34 -23.97 61.67
CA CYS A 258 -51.20 -23.24 62.93
C CYS A 258 -52.43 -22.41 63.29
N ILE A 259 -53.04 -21.71 62.32
CA ILE A 259 -54.11 -20.75 62.59
C ILE A 259 -55.51 -21.39 62.62
N GLN A 260 -55.72 -22.49 61.90
CA GLN A 260 -57.01 -23.16 61.83
C GLN A 260 -57.53 -23.64 63.20
N PRO A 261 -56.72 -24.27 64.08
CA PRO A 261 -57.19 -24.66 65.41
C PRO A 261 -57.59 -23.47 66.29
N VAL A 262 -56.88 -22.34 66.16
CA VAL A 262 -57.21 -21.11 66.88
C VAL A 262 -58.58 -20.61 66.44
N HIS A 263 -58.79 -20.49 65.14
CA HIS A 263 -60.07 -20.12 64.55
C HIS A 263 -61.21 -21.05 64.99
N ASP A 264 -60.99 -22.37 64.93
CA ASP A 264 -62.01 -23.36 65.31
C ASP A 264 -62.33 -23.27 66.81
N THR A 265 -61.34 -23.01 67.66
CA THR A 265 -61.52 -22.79 69.10
C THR A 265 -62.34 -21.53 69.38
N ILE A 266 -62.03 -20.43 68.69
CA ILE A 266 -62.78 -19.16 68.81
C ILE A 266 -64.23 -19.36 68.39
N ARG A 267 -64.45 -20.05 67.26
CA ARG A 267 -65.78 -20.36 66.74
C ARG A 267 -66.56 -21.25 67.71
N ALA A 268 -65.94 -22.33 68.20
CA ALA A 268 -66.56 -23.26 69.14
C ALA A 268 -66.91 -22.57 70.47
N ALA A 269 -66.01 -21.74 71.00
CA ALA A 269 -66.27 -20.97 72.22
C ALA A 269 -67.44 -19.99 72.04
N ASN A 270 -67.50 -19.29 70.91
CA ASN A 270 -68.60 -18.38 70.60
C ASN A 270 -69.94 -19.10 70.40
N ALA A 271 -69.95 -20.25 69.71
CA ALA A 271 -71.14 -21.07 69.53
C ALA A 271 -71.67 -21.59 70.87
N ALA A 272 -70.80 -22.21 71.67
CA ALA A 272 -71.16 -22.74 72.99
C ALA A 272 -71.66 -21.63 73.93
N ALA A 273 -71.03 -20.45 73.92
CA ALA A 273 -71.49 -19.31 74.71
C ALA A 273 -72.83 -18.75 74.21
N GLY A 274 -73.09 -18.79 72.89
CA GLY A 274 -74.34 -18.35 72.29
C GLY A 274 -75.52 -19.26 72.64
N GLU A 275 -75.29 -20.58 72.64
CA GLU A 275 -76.29 -21.58 73.03
C GLU A 275 -76.63 -21.50 74.53
N LEU A 276 -75.61 -21.42 75.39
CA LEU A 276 -75.81 -21.40 76.84
C LEU A 276 -76.29 -20.03 77.35
N PHE A 277 -75.88 -18.94 76.71
CA PHE A 277 -76.14 -17.58 77.16
C PHE A 277 -76.61 -16.68 75.99
N PRO A 278 -77.83 -16.92 75.47
CA PRO A 278 -78.39 -16.14 74.35
C PRO A 278 -78.54 -14.67 74.73
N GLY A 279 -78.45 -13.76 73.77
CA GLY A 279 -78.60 -12.32 74.01
C GLY A 279 -79.95 -11.98 74.66
N TRP A 280 -79.99 -11.06 75.61
CA TRP A 280 -81.23 -10.70 76.33
C TRP A 280 -82.32 -10.13 75.41
N GLN A 281 -81.93 -9.62 74.24
CA GLN A 281 -82.85 -9.12 73.21
C GLN A 281 -83.61 -10.24 72.49
N GLN A 282 -83.12 -11.48 72.55
CA GLN A 282 -83.78 -12.61 71.93
C GLN A 282 -84.94 -13.08 72.81
N PRO A 283 -86.13 -13.39 72.25
CA PRO A 283 -87.31 -13.78 73.01
C PRO A 283 -87.26 -15.21 73.56
N VAL A 284 -86.06 -15.74 73.85
CA VAL A 284 -85.83 -17.10 74.37
C VAL A 284 -86.52 -17.31 75.72
N TRP A 285 -86.68 -16.24 76.50
CA TRP A 285 -87.40 -16.25 77.77
C TRP A 285 -88.87 -16.69 77.65
N LYS A 286 -89.51 -16.58 76.48
CA LYS A 286 -90.89 -17.03 76.27
C LYS A 286 -91.05 -18.55 76.33
N GLN A 287 -89.98 -19.28 76.02
CA GLN A 287 -89.94 -20.75 75.99
C GLN A 287 -88.94 -21.29 77.01
N TRP A 288 -88.50 -20.45 77.96
CA TRP A 288 -87.49 -20.85 78.93
C TRP A 288 -88.09 -21.82 79.95
N THR A 289 -87.45 -22.97 80.08
CA THR A 289 -87.71 -23.97 81.10
C THR A 289 -86.53 -24.04 82.07
N LEU A 290 -86.80 -24.39 83.32
CA LEU A 290 -85.76 -24.47 84.33
C LEU A 290 -84.71 -25.54 83.95
N PRO A 291 -83.40 -25.21 83.94
CA PRO A 291 -82.38 -26.20 83.64
C PRO A 291 -82.33 -27.31 84.70
N GLU A 292 -82.27 -28.57 84.28
CA GLU A 292 -82.12 -29.72 85.18
C GLU A 292 -80.65 -30.00 85.53
N VAL A 293 -79.75 -29.67 84.60
CA VAL A 293 -78.31 -29.92 84.73
C VAL A 293 -77.59 -28.64 85.12
N PHE A 294 -76.78 -28.71 86.17
CA PHE A 294 -75.91 -27.62 86.59
C PHE A 294 -74.81 -27.39 85.54
N LYS A 295 -74.81 -26.21 84.92
CA LYS A 295 -73.75 -25.79 84.00
C LYS A 295 -72.73 -24.97 84.77
N ASN A 296 -71.51 -25.47 84.89
CA ASN A 296 -70.39 -24.85 85.60
C ASN A 296 -69.83 -23.56 84.93
N ALA A 297 -70.69 -22.75 84.31
CA ALA A 297 -70.29 -21.55 83.58
C ALA A 297 -71.28 -20.39 83.74
N ALA A 298 -70.78 -19.16 83.69
CA ALA A 298 -71.59 -17.95 83.57
C ALA A 298 -70.91 -16.91 82.68
N LYS A 299 -71.52 -16.54 81.56
CA LYS A 299 -71.02 -15.46 80.71
C LYS A 299 -71.25 -14.10 81.37
N PHE A 300 -70.19 -13.29 81.46
CA PHE A 300 -70.27 -11.95 82.04
C PHE A 300 -69.83 -10.83 81.09
N GLY A 301 -69.17 -11.18 79.99
CA GLY A 301 -68.71 -10.17 79.03
C GLY A 301 -68.25 -10.78 77.70
N ARG A 302 -67.63 -9.93 76.90
CA ARG A 302 -66.87 -10.30 75.71
C ARG A 302 -65.64 -9.41 75.60
N ILE A 303 -64.56 -9.95 75.06
CA ILE A 303 -63.41 -9.16 74.62
C ILE A 303 -63.55 -8.94 73.13
N GLU A 304 -63.41 -7.69 72.68
CA GLU A 304 -63.28 -7.36 71.27
C GLU A 304 -61.79 -7.31 70.93
N VAL A 305 -61.37 -8.19 70.02
CA VAL A 305 -59.97 -8.36 69.62
C VAL A 305 -59.81 -7.79 68.22
N ASP A 306 -58.81 -6.93 68.05
CA ASP A 306 -58.36 -6.44 66.76
C ASP A 306 -57.03 -7.12 66.44
N ALA A 307 -57.03 -8.05 65.48
CA ALA A 307 -55.87 -8.85 65.14
C ALA A 307 -54.68 -7.99 64.66
N ASP A 308 -54.96 -6.86 64.00
CA ASP A 308 -53.92 -5.92 63.53
C ASP A 308 -53.22 -5.20 64.70
N LYS A 309 -53.91 -5.03 65.84
CA LYS A 309 -53.31 -4.47 67.05
C LYS A 309 -52.65 -5.52 67.92
N LEU A 310 -53.14 -6.76 67.85
CA LEU A 310 -52.62 -7.88 68.64
C LEU A 310 -51.29 -8.38 68.09
N ALA A 311 -51.11 -8.39 66.77
CA ALA A 311 -49.89 -8.80 66.12
C ALA A 311 -49.11 -7.57 65.63
N GLU A 312 -47.87 -7.39 66.09
CA GLU A 312 -46.99 -6.29 65.66
C GLU A 312 -46.70 -6.34 64.13
N ALA A 313 -46.80 -7.52 63.52
CA ALA A 313 -46.62 -7.72 62.09
C ALA A 313 -47.65 -8.71 61.53
N ALA A 314 -48.73 -8.19 60.96
CA ALA A 314 -49.70 -8.98 60.22
C ALA A 314 -49.17 -9.33 58.80
N PRO A 315 -49.37 -10.58 58.31
CA PRO A 315 -49.02 -10.94 56.94
C PRO A 315 -49.77 -10.05 55.92
N ARG A 316 -49.03 -9.46 54.98
CA ARG A 316 -49.62 -8.61 53.91
C ARG A 316 -50.00 -9.39 52.66
N ASP A 317 -49.43 -10.58 52.48
CA ASP A 317 -49.69 -11.43 51.32
C ASP A 317 -51.04 -12.12 51.45
N GLN A 318 -51.86 -12.08 50.39
CA GLN A 318 -53.20 -12.68 50.37
C GLN A 318 -53.17 -14.19 50.66
N ARG A 319 -52.07 -14.87 50.37
CA ARG A 319 -51.89 -16.31 50.63
C ARG A 319 -51.81 -16.65 52.11
N LEU A 320 -51.51 -15.67 52.96
CA LEU A 320 -51.43 -15.80 54.42
C LEU A 320 -52.55 -15.02 55.12
N ALA A 321 -53.65 -14.73 54.42
CA ALA A 321 -54.80 -14.08 55.02
C ALA A 321 -55.39 -14.92 56.17
N LEU A 322 -55.90 -14.25 57.20
CA LEU A 322 -56.59 -14.92 58.31
C LEU A 322 -57.89 -15.56 57.81
N PRO A 323 -58.24 -16.79 58.25
CA PRO A 323 -59.49 -17.45 57.85
C PRO A 323 -60.74 -16.89 58.55
N PHE A 324 -60.58 -15.82 59.34
CA PHE A 324 -61.65 -15.14 60.08
C PHE A 324 -61.45 -13.62 60.02
N PRO A 325 -62.50 -12.83 60.34
CA PRO A 325 -62.41 -11.38 60.32
C PRO A 325 -61.30 -10.87 61.25
N VAL A 326 -60.56 -9.85 60.79
CA VAL A 326 -59.50 -9.17 61.57
C VAL A 326 -60.02 -8.70 62.94
N ARG A 327 -61.29 -8.31 63.01
CA ARG A 327 -61.98 -8.01 64.26
C ARG A 327 -62.92 -9.14 64.64
N PHE A 328 -62.66 -9.76 65.77
CA PHE A 328 -63.50 -10.84 66.31
C PHE A 328 -63.71 -10.63 67.80
N PHE A 329 -64.65 -11.37 68.39
CA PHE A 329 -64.91 -11.31 69.82
C PHE A 329 -64.72 -12.67 70.47
N LEU A 330 -64.32 -12.65 71.75
CA LEU A 330 -64.18 -13.81 72.61
C LEU A 330 -65.16 -13.70 73.76
N PRO A 331 -65.92 -14.75 74.10
CA PRO A 331 -66.83 -14.71 75.23
C PRO A 331 -66.03 -14.82 76.53
N LEU A 332 -66.33 -13.96 77.51
CA LEU A 332 -65.79 -14.09 78.86
C LEU A 332 -66.79 -14.83 79.74
N THR A 333 -66.36 -15.97 80.25
CA THR A 333 -67.17 -16.85 81.08
C THR A 333 -66.44 -17.19 82.38
N LEU A 334 -67.13 -17.09 83.50
CA LEU A 334 -66.70 -17.64 84.77
C LEU A 334 -66.85 -19.16 84.73
N LYS A 335 -65.89 -19.88 85.30
CA LYS A 335 -65.91 -21.34 85.38
C LYS A 335 -65.99 -21.75 86.84
N TYR A 336 -67.09 -22.35 87.27
CA TYR A 336 -67.27 -22.77 88.66
C TYR A 336 -66.83 -24.23 88.89
N PRO A 337 -66.20 -24.56 90.04
CA PRO A 337 -65.81 -23.68 91.14
C PRO A 337 -64.43 -23.01 90.96
N GLY A 338 -63.68 -23.32 89.90
CA GLY A 338 -62.26 -22.95 89.80
C GLY A 338 -61.94 -21.47 89.55
N GLN A 339 -62.67 -20.80 88.66
CA GLN A 339 -62.44 -19.42 88.20
C GLN A 339 -63.78 -18.64 88.25
N GLY A 340 -64.32 -18.50 89.46
CA GLY A 340 -65.63 -17.88 89.72
C GLY A 340 -65.59 -16.48 90.33
N SER A 341 -64.41 -15.92 90.57
CA SER A 341 -64.22 -14.60 91.17
C SER A 341 -64.04 -13.53 90.10
N VAL A 342 -64.63 -12.35 90.30
CA VAL A 342 -64.49 -11.17 89.43
C VAL A 342 -64.25 -9.94 90.29
N LEU A 343 -63.29 -9.12 89.89
CA LEU A 343 -63.05 -7.79 90.44
C LEU A 343 -63.50 -6.75 89.41
N PHE A 344 -64.32 -5.80 89.85
CA PHE A 344 -64.70 -4.65 89.05
C PHE A 344 -63.95 -3.42 89.57
N GLU A 345 -63.04 -2.89 88.76
CA GLU A 345 -62.38 -1.62 89.01
C GLU A 345 -63.05 -0.54 88.18
N THR A 346 -63.49 0.52 88.82
CA THR A 346 -64.21 1.61 88.16
C THR A 346 -63.64 2.97 88.59
N ALA A 347 -63.74 3.96 87.71
CA ALA A 347 -63.44 5.34 88.05
C ALA A 347 -64.57 5.92 88.93
N LYS A 348 -64.41 7.17 89.42
CA LYS A 348 -65.32 7.82 90.39
C LYS A 348 -66.83 7.76 90.06
N ASN A 349 -67.21 7.60 88.79
CA ASN A 349 -68.61 7.59 88.34
C ASN A 349 -69.07 6.24 87.73
N GLY A 350 -68.29 5.16 87.84
CA GLY A 350 -68.59 3.88 87.17
C GLY A 350 -69.35 2.84 88.02
N GLY A 351 -69.86 3.24 89.19
CA GLY A 351 -70.49 2.32 90.15
C GLY A 351 -71.75 1.65 89.62
N ASP A 352 -72.58 2.40 88.89
CA ASP A 352 -73.85 1.90 88.34
C ASP A 352 -73.61 0.84 87.25
N GLU A 353 -72.59 1.02 86.40
CA GLU A 353 -72.20 0.03 85.39
C GLU A 353 -71.67 -1.26 86.03
N ALA A 354 -70.91 -1.15 87.11
CA ALA A 354 -70.42 -2.32 87.86
C ALA A 354 -71.59 -3.12 88.45
N ILE A 355 -72.55 -2.42 89.06
CA ILE A 355 -73.75 -3.04 89.63
C ILE A 355 -74.60 -3.68 88.51
N ALA A 356 -74.76 -3.02 87.36
CA ALA A 356 -75.45 -3.58 86.21
C ALA A 356 -74.78 -4.87 85.70
N ALA A 357 -73.44 -4.91 85.67
CA ALA A 357 -72.69 -6.11 85.31
C ALA A 357 -72.87 -7.24 86.34
N ILE A 358 -72.82 -6.95 87.64
CA ILE A 358 -73.09 -7.92 88.72
C ILE A 358 -74.50 -8.49 88.58
N ASN A 359 -75.50 -7.63 88.39
CA ASN A 359 -76.88 -8.05 88.18
C ASN A 359 -77.02 -8.95 86.94
N ASN A 360 -76.33 -8.61 85.85
CA ASN A 360 -76.29 -9.45 84.65
C ASN A 360 -75.75 -10.85 84.96
N ILE A 361 -74.63 -10.96 85.69
CA ILE A 361 -74.05 -12.23 86.10
C ILE A 361 -75.02 -13.04 86.95
N ILE A 362 -75.65 -12.41 87.94
CA ILE A 362 -76.63 -13.08 88.81
C ILE A 362 -77.80 -13.63 87.97
N PHE A 363 -78.37 -12.82 87.07
CA PHE A 363 -79.43 -13.27 86.18
C PHE A 363 -78.99 -14.41 85.25
N ARG A 364 -77.76 -14.36 84.73
CA ARG A 364 -77.20 -15.44 83.92
C ARG A 364 -77.07 -16.72 84.72
N LEU A 365 -76.53 -16.65 85.95
CA LEU A 365 -76.44 -17.80 86.86
C LEU A 365 -77.83 -18.39 87.12
N LEU A 366 -78.82 -17.58 87.45
CA LEU A 366 -80.18 -18.05 87.70
C LEU A 366 -80.83 -18.69 86.46
N SER A 367 -80.54 -18.16 85.26
CA SER A 367 -81.13 -18.66 84.01
C SER A 367 -80.54 -20.00 83.56
N THR A 368 -79.34 -20.35 84.01
CA THR A 368 -78.60 -21.55 83.55
C THR A 368 -78.38 -22.62 84.62
N HIS A 369 -78.94 -22.42 85.83
CA HIS A 369 -78.75 -23.33 86.96
C HIS A 369 -80.08 -23.86 87.52
N PRO A 370 -80.12 -25.11 88.04
CA PRO A 370 -81.31 -25.66 88.66
C PRO A 370 -81.73 -24.91 89.93
N ALA A 371 -83.04 -24.92 90.23
CA ALA A 371 -83.56 -24.36 91.47
C ALA A 371 -82.89 -24.97 92.72
N GLY A 372 -82.60 -24.11 93.71
CA GLY A 372 -82.05 -24.52 95.00
C GLY A 372 -80.56 -24.90 95.01
N LYS A 373 -79.86 -24.82 93.85
CA LYS A 373 -78.42 -25.11 93.75
C LYS A 373 -77.52 -23.88 93.87
N LEU A 374 -78.08 -22.67 93.86
CA LEU A 374 -77.36 -21.41 94.02
C LEU A 374 -77.72 -20.75 95.36
N ASN A 375 -76.69 -20.28 96.07
CA ASN A 375 -76.82 -19.44 97.26
C ASN A 375 -76.06 -18.14 97.01
N PHE A 376 -76.72 -17.00 97.20
CA PHE A 376 -76.10 -15.68 97.07
C PHE A 376 -75.95 -15.06 98.46
N THR A 377 -74.74 -14.55 98.74
CA THR A 377 -74.44 -13.71 99.90
C THR A 377 -73.95 -12.37 99.36
N ILE A 378 -74.70 -11.30 99.59
CA ILE A 378 -74.38 -9.96 99.11
C ILE A 378 -74.03 -9.09 100.33
N PHE A 379 -72.91 -8.40 100.27
CA PHE A 379 -72.49 -7.41 101.25
C PHE A 379 -72.52 -6.04 100.59
N ASP A 380 -73.34 -5.13 101.11
CA ASP A 380 -73.44 -3.75 100.63
C ASP A 380 -73.10 -2.79 101.79
N PRO A 381 -71.85 -2.31 101.88
CA PRO A 381 -71.40 -1.53 103.03
C PRO A 381 -71.85 -0.06 103.01
N VAL A 382 -72.27 0.49 101.86
CA VAL A 382 -72.59 1.93 101.71
C VAL A 382 -73.96 2.15 101.07
N GLY A 383 -74.55 1.15 100.40
CA GLY A 383 -75.91 1.19 99.86
C GLY A 383 -76.92 0.57 100.84
N LEU A 384 -78.01 1.29 101.10
CA LEU A 384 -79.13 0.92 101.99
C LEU A 384 -79.94 -0.31 101.51
N GLY A 385 -79.34 -1.23 100.76
CA GLY A 385 -79.99 -2.35 100.09
C GLY A 385 -80.81 -1.96 98.85
N GLN A 386 -80.87 -0.67 98.48
CA GLN A 386 -81.69 -0.18 97.36
C GLN A 386 -81.27 -0.78 96.01
N ASN A 387 -79.97 -0.95 95.77
CA ASN A 387 -79.42 -1.45 94.50
C ASN A 387 -79.80 -2.92 94.20
N PHE A 388 -80.15 -3.69 95.23
CA PHE A 388 -80.51 -5.11 95.13
C PHE A 388 -81.94 -5.43 95.60
N ALA A 389 -82.68 -4.48 96.16
CA ALA A 389 -84.04 -4.69 96.70
C ALA A 389 -85.01 -5.24 95.65
N GLY A 390 -85.01 -4.69 94.43
CA GLY A 390 -85.86 -5.14 93.33
C GLY A 390 -85.51 -6.53 92.79
N LEU A 391 -84.23 -6.91 92.87
CA LEU A 391 -83.74 -8.25 92.53
C LEU A 391 -84.24 -9.26 93.58
N MET A 392 -84.04 -8.94 94.85
CA MET A 392 -84.34 -9.82 95.99
C MET A 392 -85.83 -10.16 96.10
N GLN A 393 -86.72 -9.18 95.88
CA GLN A 393 -88.18 -9.41 95.90
C GLN A 393 -88.62 -10.42 94.82
N ARG A 394 -87.97 -10.39 93.64
CA ARG A 394 -88.28 -11.32 92.54
C ARG A 394 -87.61 -12.69 92.74
N LEU A 395 -86.46 -12.73 93.41
CA LEU A 395 -85.72 -13.99 93.68
C LEU A 395 -86.30 -14.82 94.81
N SER A 396 -86.81 -14.20 95.87
CA SER A 396 -87.42 -14.93 96.99
C SER A 396 -88.64 -15.76 96.61
N ALA A 397 -89.27 -15.46 95.47
CA ALA A 397 -90.39 -16.23 94.93
C ALA A 397 -89.98 -17.53 94.21
N PHE A 398 -88.71 -17.65 93.78
CA PHE A 398 -88.25 -18.76 92.92
C PHE A 398 -87.01 -19.51 93.45
N PHE A 399 -86.20 -18.89 94.32
CA PHE A 399 -84.93 -19.45 94.79
C PHE A 399 -84.71 -19.24 96.29
N ARG A 400 -83.97 -20.16 96.94
CA ARG A 400 -83.72 -20.15 98.38
C ARG A 400 -82.61 -19.14 98.74
N VAL A 401 -82.97 -17.88 98.94
CA VAL A 401 -82.02 -16.84 99.38
C VAL A 401 -81.83 -16.93 100.91
N LYS A 402 -80.61 -17.20 101.38
CA LYS A 402 -80.29 -17.28 102.82
C LYS A 402 -79.40 -16.10 103.27
N LYS A 403 -80.00 -15.22 104.07
CA LYS A 403 -79.42 -14.21 104.98
C LYS A 403 -78.55 -13.09 104.38
N PHE A 404 -79.01 -11.86 104.65
CA PHE A 404 -78.23 -10.63 104.67
C PHE A 404 -77.32 -10.64 105.91
N LEU A 405 -76.03 -10.32 105.78
CA LEU A 405 -75.19 -9.90 106.90
C LEU A 405 -74.79 -8.45 106.63
N LEU A 406 -75.54 -7.52 107.22
CA LEU A 406 -75.24 -6.10 107.22
C LEU A 406 -74.18 -5.86 108.30
N ILE A 407 -72.93 -5.65 107.90
CA ILE A 407 -71.92 -5.07 108.80
C ILE A 407 -71.78 -3.61 108.37
N ALA A 408 -72.54 -2.73 109.04
CA ALA A 408 -72.32 -1.30 108.95
C ALA A 408 -71.14 -0.95 109.88
N TYR A 409 -70.03 -0.51 109.30
CA TYR A 409 -69.04 0.28 110.06
C TYR A 409 -69.35 1.75 109.75
N SER A 410 -69.66 2.49 110.82
CA SER A 410 -69.80 3.95 110.85
C SER A 410 -68.53 4.66 110.44
#